data_AF-A0A971YP90-F1
#
_entry.id   AF-A0A971YP90-F1
#
_cell.length_a   1.000
_cell.length_b   1.000
_cell.length_c   1.000
_cell.angle_alpha   90.00
_cell.angle_beta   90.00
_cell.angle_gamma   90.00
#
_symmetry.space_group_name_H-M   'P 1'
#
loop_
_entity.id
_entity.type
_entity.pdbx_description
1 polymer ?
#
loop_
_entity_poly.entity_id
_entity_poly.type
_entity_poly.pdbx_seq_one_letter_code
_entity_poly.pdbx_strand_id
1 'polypeptide(L)' 'MNVQLLMEKLGGGGHLTIAGAQLPGLDVGAAQMKVSAILEEYLSEGDEA' A
#
# COMPACT_ATOMS: atom_id res chain seq x y z
N MET A 1 -11.92 1.97 -2.20
CA MET A 1 -10.49 1.64 -2.00
C MET A 1 -10.40 0.51 -1.00
N ASN A 2 -9.83 -0.63 -1.41
CA ASN A 2 -9.62 -1.77 -0.52
C ASN A 2 -8.19 -1.69 0.03
N VAL A 3 -8.05 -1.27 1.29
CA VAL A 3 -6.73 -1.05 1.90
C VAL A 3 -6.01 -2.34 2.28
N GLN A 4 -6.74 -3.47 2.36
CA GLN A 4 -6.14 -4.79 2.54
C GLN A 4 -5.19 -5.11 1.38
N LEU A 5 -5.65 -4.97 0.14
CA LEU A 5 -4.86 -5.29 -1.06
C LEU A 5 -3.59 -4.42 -1.15
N LEU A 6 -3.70 -3.13 -0.82
CA LEU A 6 -2.56 -2.21 -0.77
C LEU A 6 -1.49 -2.68 0.24
N MET A 7 -1.90 -3.09 1.43
CA MET A 7 -0.98 -3.51 2.49
C MET A 7 -0.42 -4.92 2.24
N GLU A 8 -1.15 -5.81 1.58
CA GLU A 8 -0.65 -7.11 1.15
C GLU A 8 0.50 -6.98 0.14
N LYS A 9 0.46 -6.00 -0.79
CA LYS A 9 1.58 -5.67 -1.69
C LYS A 9 2.85 -5.22 -0.91
N LEU A 10 2.69 -4.75 0.33
CA LEU A 10 3.78 -4.39 1.24
C LEU A 10 4.20 -5.53 2.20
N GLY A 11 3.60 -6.73 2.07
CA GLY A 11 3.84 -7.87 2.97
C GLY A 11 3.10 -7.79 4.30
N GLY A 12 2.07 -6.95 4.40
CA GLY A 12 1.18 -6.82 5.56
C GLY A 12 -0.16 -7.52 5.37
N GLY A 13 -1.21 -6.99 6.01
CA GLY A 13 -2.58 -7.51 5.90
C GLY A 13 -3.59 -6.78 6.79
N GLY A 14 -4.83 -7.26 6.81
CA GLY A 14 -5.92 -6.69 7.61
C GLY A 14 -7.31 -6.99 7.04
N HIS A 15 -8.19 -6.01 7.09
CA HIS A 15 -9.56 -6.03 6.57
C HIS A 15 -9.77 -4.92 5.53
N LEU A 16 -10.89 -5.00 4.82
CA LEU A 16 -11.26 -4.11 3.71
C LEU A 16 -11.02 -2.61 3.95
N THR A 17 -11.32 -2.13 5.17
CA THR A 17 -11.26 -0.72 5.58
C THR A 17 -10.13 -0.41 6.57
N ILE A 18 -9.37 -1.41 7.02
CA ILE A 18 -8.26 -1.24 7.96
C ILE A 18 -7.20 -2.32 7.76
N ALA A 19 -5.98 -1.91 7.44
CA ALA A 19 -4.86 -2.82 7.23
C ALA A 19 -3.54 -2.15 7.59
N GLY A 20 -2.47 -2.93 7.74
CA GLY A 20 -1.13 -2.40 8.00
C GLY A 20 -0.02 -3.34 7.55
N ALA A 21 1.17 -2.77 7.38
CA ALA A 21 2.41 -3.49 7.06
C ALA A 21 3.56 -2.90 7.86
N GLN A 22 4.60 -3.69 8.10
CA GLN A 22 5.82 -3.27 8.77
C GLN A 22 6.96 -3.22 7.76
N LEU A 23 7.71 -2.11 7.73
CA LEU A 23 8.77 -1.86 6.75
C LEU A 23 10.12 -1.67 7.48
N PRO A 24 10.77 -2.76 7.95
CA PRO A 24 12.02 -2.67 8.69
C PRO A 24 13.17 -2.18 7.80
N GLY A 25 14.06 -1.39 8.38
CA GLY A 25 15.26 -0.90 7.69
C GLY A 25 15.02 0.24 6.70
N LEU A 26 13.80 0.79 6.64
CA LEU A 26 13.50 2.02 5.90
C LEU A 26 13.42 3.22 6.85
N ASP A 27 13.90 4.37 6.38
CA ASP A 27 13.52 5.64 6.99
C ASP A 27 12.09 6.04 6.58
N VAL A 28 11.57 7.08 7.22
CA VAL A 28 10.20 7.55 7.00
C VAL A 28 9.98 8.02 5.55
N GLY A 29 10.99 8.63 4.92
CA GLY A 29 10.86 9.13 3.55
C GLY A 29 10.78 7.98 2.54
N ALA A 30 11.64 6.98 2.68
CA ALA A 30 11.61 5.76 1.86
C ALA A 30 10.31 4.98 2.06
N ALA A 31 9.82 4.87 3.30
CA ALA A 31 8.53 4.25 3.59
C ALA A 31 7.37 5.01 2.93
N GLN A 32 7.35 6.34 3.02
CA GLN A 32 6.34 7.18 2.39
C GLN A 32 6.33 7.02 0.87
N MET A 33 7.50 7.11 0.22
CA MET A 33 7.61 6.93 -1.24
C MET A 33 7.09 5.55 -1.68
N LYS A 34 7.40 4.50 -0.93
CA LYS A 34 6.95 3.14 -1.24
C LYS A 34 5.43 3.00 -1.11
N VAL A 35 4.82 3.58 -0.08
CA VAL A 35 3.36 3.59 0.09
C VAL A 35 2.68 4.40 -1.02
N SER A 36 3.21 5.58 -1.35
CA SER A 36 2.69 6.43 -2.44
C SER A 36 2.72 5.73 -3.79
N ALA A 37 3.82 5.06 -4.14
CA ALA A 37 3.94 4.35 -5.42
C ALA A 37 2.88 3.24 -5.58
N ILE A 38 2.64 2.47 -4.52
CA ILE A 38 1.62 1.41 -4.55
C ILE A 38 0.20 1.98 -4.61
N LEU A 39 -0.02 3.13 -3.97
CA LEU A 39 -1.30 3.83 -4.06
C LEU A 39 -1.56 4.34 -5.49
N GLU A 40 -0.55 4.92 -6.15
CA GLU A 40 -0.62 5.36 -7.54
C GLU A 40 -0.89 4.18 -8.49
N GLU A 41 -0.18 3.06 -8.32
CA GLU A 41 -0.41 1.83 -9.07
C GLU A 41 -1.86 1.35 -8.93
N TYR A 42 -2.36 1.26 -7.69
CA TYR A 42 -3.73 0.82 -7.41
C TYR A 42 -4.81 1.73 -8.01
N LEU A 43 -4.57 3.05 -8.03
CA LEU A 43 -5.49 4.01 -8.63
C LEU A 43 -5.46 3.91 -10.16
N SER A 44 -4.28 3.73 -10.76
CA SER A 44 -4.14 3.56 -12.21
C SER A 44 -4.78 2.25 -12.71
N GLU A 45 -4.64 1.15 -11.95
CA GLU A 45 -5.31 -0.12 -12.25
C GLU A 45 -6.85 0.03 -12.26
N GLY A 46 -7.40 0.95 -11.46
CA GLY A 46 -8.84 1.21 -11.37
C GLY A 46 -9.39 2.13 -12.46
N ASP A 47 -8.55 2.97 -13.06
CA ASP A 47 -8.93 3.90 -14.14
C ASP A 47 -8.90 3.25 -15.54
N GLU A 48 -8.26 2.08 -15.67
CA GLU A 48 -8.20 1.29 -16.92
C GLU A 48 -9.40 0.33 -17.10
N ALA A 49 -10.42 0.39 -16.23
CA ALA A 49 -11.58 -0.51 -16.19
C ALA A 49 -12.91 0.14 -16.64
#